data_AF-A0A1V6I8W2-F1
#
_entry.id   AF-A0A1V6I8W2-F1
#
_cell.length_a   1.000
_cell.length_b   1.000
_cell.length_c   1.000
_cell.angle_alpha   90.00
_cell.angle_beta   90.00
_cell.angle_gamma   90.00
#
_symmetry.space_group_name_H-M   'P 1'
#
loop_
_entity.id
_entity.type
_entity.pdbx_description
1 polymer ?
#
loop_
_entity_poly.entity_id
_entity_poly.type
_entity_poly.pdbx_seq_one_letter_code
_entity_poly.pdbx_strand_id
1 'polypeptide(L)'
;MIAEYKNMIEIVNKNISKFNEFFIPEKQVPTIDLSRINDNEYFTELNVPWLELVFPNAPKKGVYFIFGYDPEDRASKVMYIGKASFSSSIGGRLYAHLLKDKDNPNFTMNGINGRAYNLEYVFGLDLEFDDMGMEIFASALEEFLILNVKNEILLLNGTGNYD
;
A
#
# COMPACT_ATOMS: atom_id res chain seq x y z
N MET A 1 3.72 -8.08 14.15
CA MET A 1 3.47 -8.98 13.00
C MET A 1 2.42 -8.34 12.11
N ILE A 2 2.50 -8.51 10.79
CA ILE A 2 1.53 -7.97 9.82
C ILE A 2 0.07 -8.38 10.12
N ALA A 3 -0.16 -9.49 10.83
CA ALA A 3 -1.47 -9.89 11.35
C ALA A 3 -2.18 -8.82 12.21
N GLU A 4 -1.44 -7.89 12.84
CA GLU A 4 -2.00 -6.75 13.57
C GLU A 4 -2.75 -5.76 12.65
N TYR A 5 -2.47 -5.78 11.35
CA TYR A 5 -3.12 -4.94 10.33
C TYR A 5 -4.28 -5.65 9.62
N LYS A 6 -4.66 -6.86 10.05
CA LYS A 6 -5.70 -7.67 9.41
C LYS A 6 -7.01 -6.90 9.20
N ASN A 7 -7.50 -6.18 10.21
CA ASN A 7 -8.74 -5.41 10.10
C ASN A 7 -8.67 -4.34 9.01
N MET A 8 -7.52 -3.66 8.86
CA MET A 8 -7.31 -2.68 7.80
C MET A 8 -7.33 -3.34 6.41
N ILE A 9 -6.71 -4.52 6.29
CA ILE A 9 -6.73 -5.31 5.04
C ILE A 9 -8.15 -5.77 4.70
N GLU A 10 -8.95 -6.20 5.69
CA GLU A 10 -10.35 -6.57 5.51
C GLU A 10 -11.21 -5.39 5.03
N ILE A 11 -11.00 -4.20 5.60
CA ILE A 11 -11.65 -2.95 5.15
C ILE A 11 -11.26 -2.61 3.71
N VAL A 12 -9.97 -2.73 3.36
CA VAL A 12 -9.50 -2.52 1.98
C VAL A 12 -10.15 -3.53 1.02
N ASN A 13 -10.12 -4.83 1.35
CA ASN A 13 -10.73 -5.88 0.54
C ASN A 13 -12.21 -5.65 0.29
N LYS A 14 -12.97 -5.28 1.32
CA LYS A 14 -14.39 -4.92 1.18
C LYS A 14 -14.59 -3.79 0.17
N ASN A 15 -13.71 -2.79 0.15
CA ASN A 15 -13.82 -1.67 -0.79
C ASN A 15 -13.28 -2.00 -2.19
N ILE A 16 -12.30 -2.92 -2.32
CA ILE A 16 -11.93 -3.51 -3.61
C ILE A 16 -13.14 -4.25 -4.20
N SER A 17 -13.87 -5.05 -3.41
CA SER A 17 -15.08 -5.75 -3.87
C SER A 17 -16.15 -4.78 -4.38
N LYS A 18 -16.35 -3.64 -3.71
CA LYS A 18 -17.25 -2.58 -4.22
C LYS A 18 -16.76 -1.96 -5.51
N PHE A 19 -15.46 -1.70 -5.63
CA PHE A 19 -14.87 -1.18 -6.88
C PHE A 19 -15.09 -2.16 -8.03
N ASN A 20 -15.00 -3.46 -7.76
CA ASN A 20 -15.23 -4.53 -8.73
C ASN A 20 -16.68 -4.61 -9.23
N GLU A 21 -17.66 -3.98 -8.57
CA GLU A 21 -19.05 -3.91 -9.06
C GLU A 21 -19.16 -3.09 -10.36
N PHE A 22 -18.17 -2.26 -10.68
CA PHE A 22 -18.10 -1.49 -11.92
C PHE A 22 -17.48 -2.25 -13.10
N PHE A 23 -17.00 -3.48 -12.88
CA PHE A 23 -16.27 -4.26 -13.88
C PHE A 23 -16.99 -5.59 -14.16
N ILE A 24 -16.82 -6.08 -15.39
CA ILE A 24 -17.18 -7.46 -15.74
C ILE A 24 -16.29 -8.44 -14.94
N PRO A 25 -16.77 -9.67 -14.65
CA PRO A 25 -16.05 -10.61 -13.79
C PRO A 25 -14.59 -10.84 -14.17
N GLU A 26 -14.28 -10.86 -15.47
CA GLU A 26 -12.93 -11.07 -15.97
C GLU A 26 -12.00 -9.89 -15.66
N LYS A 27 -12.53 -8.68 -15.50
CA LYS A 27 -11.76 -7.44 -15.28
C LYS A 27 -11.78 -6.97 -13.82
N GLN A 28 -12.06 -7.87 -12.89
CA GLN A 28 -12.09 -7.53 -11.48
C GLN A 28 -10.68 -7.47 -10.89
N VAL A 29 -10.43 -6.43 -10.10
CA VAL A 29 -9.18 -6.26 -9.34
C VAL A 29 -9.09 -7.36 -8.27
N PRO A 30 -7.95 -8.04 -8.12
CA PRO A 30 -7.79 -9.04 -7.07
C PRO A 30 -7.89 -8.41 -5.68
N THR A 31 -8.49 -9.14 -4.74
CA THR A 31 -8.41 -8.79 -3.31
C THR A 31 -7.09 -9.28 -2.71
N ILE A 32 -6.67 -8.68 -1.60
CA ILE A 32 -5.50 -9.09 -0.83
C ILE A 32 -5.79 -10.44 -0.15
N ASP A 33 -4.95 -11.45 -0.42
CA ASP A 33 -5.14 -12.79 0.12
C ASP A 33 -4.72 -12.89 1.59
N LEU A 34 -5.71 -12.88 2.49
CA LEU A 34 -5.50 -12.98 3.94
C LEU A 34 -4.96 -14.34 4.39
N SER A 35 -5.04 -15.39 3.58
CA SER A 35 -4.43 -16.69 3.90
C SER A 35 -2.89 -16.60 3.87
N ARG A 36 -2.36 -15.64 3.11
CA ARG A 36 -0.94 -15.32 2.98
C ARG A 36 -0.50 -14.18 3.91
N ILE A 37 -1.29 -13.83 4.92
CA ILE A 37 -0.95 -12.68 5.78
C ILE A 37 0.40 -12.84 6.48
N ASN A 38 0.87 -14.06 6.77
CA ASN A 38 2.18 -14.29 7.39
C ASN A 38 3.28 -14.67 6.37
N ASP A 39 3.03 -14.47 5.08
CA ASP A 39 3.98 -14.76 4.00
C ASP A 39 4.86 -13.52 3.73
N ASN A 40 6.14 -13.61 4.09
CA ASN A 40 7.10 -12.52 3.93
C ASN A 40 7.47 -12.24 2.46
N GLU A 41 7.16 -13.15 1.53
CA GLU A 41 7.29 -12.88 0.09
C GLU A 41 6.08 -12.12 -0.45
N TYR A 42 4.94 -12.20 0.25
CA TYR A 42 3.72 -11.48 -0.10
C TYR A 42 3.66 -10.09 0.54
N PHE A 43 4.11 -9.97 1.79
CA PHE A 43 4.27 -8.71 2.51
C PHE A 43 5.74 -8.52 2.91
N THR A 44 6.35 -7.42 2.51
CA THR A 44 7.76 -7.15 2.90
C THR A 44 7.79 -6.41 4.22
N GLU A 45 8.44 -6.98 5.22
CA GLU A 45 8.76 -6.31 6.47
C GLU A 45 9.89 -5.29 6.25
N LEU A 46 9.71 -4.07 6.76
CA LEU A 46 10.65 -2.96 6.62
C LEU A 46 11.73 -2.95 7.73
N ASN A 47 11.64 -3.83 8.73
CA ASN A 47 12.64 -3.94 9.79
C ASN A 47 13.82 -4.86 9.39
N VAL A 48 14.33 -4.66 8.16
CA VAL A 48 15.49 -5.38 7.61
C VAL A 48 16.45 -4.39 6.94
N PRO A 49 17.74 -4.72 6.77
CA PRO A 49 18.68 -3.85 6.06
C PRO A 49 18.20 -3.48 4.66
N TRP A 50 18.47 -2.24 4.23
CA TRP A 50 18.05 -1.73 2.91
C TRP A 50 18.40 -2.65 1.74
N LEU A 51 19.59 -3.26 1.78
CA LEU A 51 20.08 -4.17 0.73
C LEU A 51 19.35 -5.52 0.69
N GLU A 52 18.61 -5.86 1.75
CA GLU A 52 17.83 -7.10 1.87
C GLU A 52 16.35 -6.87 1.51
N LEU A 53 15.92 -5.62 1.32
CA LEU A 53 14.54 -5.31 0.95
C LEU A 53 14.22 -5.78 -0.47
N VAL A 54 13.24 -6.66 -0.57
CA VAL A 54 12.62 -7.09 -1.83
C VAL A 54 11.18 -6.62 -1.81
N PHE A 55 10.79 -5.73 -2.73
CA PHE A 55 9.41 -5.22 -2.76
C PHE A 55 8.46 -6.18 -3.50
N PRO A 56 7.25 -6.46 -2.98
CA PRO A 56 6.30 -7.33 -3.64
C PRO A 56 5.83 -6.65 -4.93
N ASN A 57 5.78 -7.41 -6.03
CA ASN A 57 5.37 -6.89 -7.34
C ASN A 57 6.18 -5.66 -7.81
N ALA A 58 7.46 -5.57 -7.43
CA ALA A 58 8.33 -4.43 -7.72
C ALA A 58 8.32 -3.93 -9.20
N PRO A 59 8.40 -4.79 -10.23
CA PRO A 59 8.41 -4.32 -11.62
C PRO A 59 7.00 -3.96 -12.13
N LYS A 60 5.95 -4.30 -11.39
CA LYS A 60 4.56 -4.21 -11.84
C LYS A 60 3.97 -2.83 -11.63
N LYS A 61 2.88 -2.55 -12.34
CA LYS A 61 2.00 -1.39 -12.11
C LYS A 61 0.78 -1.79 -11.29
N GLY A 62 0.26 -0.85 -10.52
CA GLY A 62 -0.90 -1.09 -9.66
C GLY A 62 -0.97 -0.16 -8.47
N VAL A 63 -1.51 -0.67 -7.37
CA VAL A 63 -1.67 0.06 -6.10
C VAL A 63 -0.79 -0.58 -5.05
N TYR A 64 -0.12 0.20 -4.23
CA TYR A 64 0.70 -0.30 -3.13
C TYR A 64 0.25 0.32 -1.81
N PHE A 65 0.56 -0.40 -0.75
CA PHE A 65 0.16 -0.09 0.61
C PHE A 65 1.41 -0.09 1.48
N ILE A 66 1.54 0.92 2.33
CA ILE A 66 2.59 0.98 3.35
C ILE A 66 1.88 1.03 4.70
N PHE A 67 2.18 0.07 5.55
CA PHE A 67 1.60 -0.08 6.87
C PHE A 67 2.56 0.46 7.91
N GLY A 68 2.03 1.08 8.96
CA GLY A 68 2.84 1.65 10.02
C GLY A 68 2.07 1.94 11.29
N TYR A 69 2.72 2.62 12.23
CA TYR A 69 2.11 3.02 13.49
C TYR A 69 2.65 4.37 13.97
N ASP A 70 1.91 4.98 14.90
CA ASP A 70 2.35 6.18 15.59
C ASP A 70 3.50 5.85 16.57
N PRO A 71 4.67 6.51 16.50
CA PRO A 71 5.79 6.22 17.39
C PRO A 71 5.48 6.42 18.89
N GLU A 72 4.48 7.23 19.24
CA GLU A 72 4.04 7.43 20.63
C GLU A 72 2.93 6.46 21.06
N ASP A 73 2.23 5.84 20.11
CA ASP A 73 1.17 4.86 20.36
C ASP A 73 1.16 3.77 19.28
N ARG A 74 1.81 2.64 19.59
CA ARG A 74 1.90 1.47 18.68
C ARG A 74 0.54 0.82 18.38
N ALA A 75 -0.49 1.07 19.19
CA ALA A 75 -1.85 0.62 18.91
C ALA A 75 -2.53 1.46 17.83
N SER A 76 -2.09 2.70 17.64
CA SER A 76 -2.53 3.58 16.56
C SER A 76 -1.88 3.17 15.23
N LYS A 77 -2.54 2.26 14.52
CA LYS A 77 -2.12 1.78 13.20
C LYS A 77 -2.48 2.76 12.09
N VAL A 78 -1.59 2.90 11.13
CA VAL A 78 -1.74 3.80 9.98
C VAL A 78 -1.47 3.09 8.66
N MET A 79 -1.99 3.65 7.56
CA MET A 79 -1.75 3.15 6.21
C MET A 79 -1.53 4.31 5.23
N TYR A 80 -0.55 4.17 4.36
CA TYR A 80 -0.45 4.94 3.13
C TYR A 80 -0.90 4.07 1.96
N ILE A 81 -1.71 4.63 1.08
CA ILE A 81 -2.13 3.99 -0.18
C ILE A 81 -1.55 4.79 -1.33
N GLY A 82 -0.77 4.18 -2.20
CA GLY A 82 -0.20 4.86 -3.35
C GLY A 82 -0.39 4.09 -4.64
N LYS A 83 -0.20 4.76 -5.78
CA LYS A 83 -0.22 4.13 -7.10
C LYS A 83 1.10 4.16 -7.85
N ALA A 84 1.24 3.20 -8.75
CA ALA A 84 2.20 3.17 -9.83
C ALA A 84 1.46 2.87 -11.14
N SER A 85 1.53 3.79 -12.10
CA SER A 85 0.88 3.68 -13.41
C SER A 85 1.79 4.18 -14.52
N PHE A 86 1.47 3.85 -15.78
CA PHE A 86 2.13 4.31 -17.02
C PHE A 86 3.67 4.32 -17.01
N SER A 87 4.27 5.38 -16.47
CA SER A 87 5.72 5.63 -16.45
C SER A 87 6.43 5.17 -15.17
N SER A 88 5.73 4.54 -14.24
CA SER A 88 6.30 4.10 -12.96
C SER A 88 5.85 2.69 -12.57
N SER A 89 6.67 2.00 -11.77
CA SER A 89 6.37 0.70 -11.17
C SER A 89 6.22 0.82 -9.64
N ILE A 90 5.56 -0.17 -9.03
CA ILE A 90 5.36 -0.24 -7.58
C ILE A 90 6.69 -0.13 -6.85
N GLY A 91 7.69 -0.90 -7.27
CA GLY A 91 9.03 -0.88 -6.68
C GLY A 91 9.71 0.48 -6.84
N GLY A 92 9.57 1.15 -7.99
CA GLY A 92 10.12 2.50 -8.18
C GLY A 92 9.50 3.54 -7.26
N ARG A 93 8.19 3.45 -6.99
CA ARG A 93 7.48 4.36 -6.06
C ARG A 93 7.86 4.06 -4.61
N LEU A 94 7.88 2.80 -4.21
CA LEU A 94 8.33 2.37 -2.88
C LEU A 94 9.78 2.78 -2.61
N TYR A 95 10.67 2.58 -3.59
CA TYR A 95 12.05 3.04 -3.52
C TYR A 95 12.12 4.55 -3.29
N ALA A 96 11.36 5.36 -4.03
CA ALA A 96 11.36 6.81 -3.86
C ALA A 96 10.90 7.27 -2.47
N HIS A 97 9.92 6.57 -1.87
CA HIS A 97 9.44 6.87 -0.52
C HIS A 97 10.46 6.50 0.57
N LEU A 98 11.12 5.36 0.41
CA LEU A 98 11.93 4.75 1.45
C LEU A 98 13.43 5.09 1.36
N LEU A 99 13.93 5.53 0.20
CA LEU A 99 15.35 5.80 -0.03
C LEU A 99 15.96 6.78 0.96
N LYS A 100 15.20 7.80 1.37
CA LYS A 100 15.65 8.81 2.34
C LYS A 100 16.06 8.20 3.69
N ASP A 101 15.53 7.03 4.02
CA ASP A 101 15.73 6.33 5.28
C ASP A 101 16.61 5.08 5.12
N LYS A 102 17.30 4.90 3.98
CA LYS A 102 18.11 3.70 3.69
C LYS A 102 19.20 3.39 4.74
N ASP A 103 19.69 4.42 5.44
CA ASP A 103 20.72 4.31 6.47
C ASP A 103 20.14 4.45 7.90
N ASN A 104 18.82 4.60 8.02
CA ASN A 104 18.13 4.75 9.30
C ASN A 104 17.69 3.40 9.85
N PRO A 105 17.63 3.23 11.19
CA PRO A 105 17.19 1.97 11.80
C PRO A 105 15.69 1.72 11.63
N ASN A 106 14.91 2.76 11.33
CA ASN A 106 13.47 2.68 11.10
C ASN A 106 13.12 3.52 9.87
N PHE A 107 12.28 2.97 8.99
CA PHE A 107 11.68 3.71 7.90
C PHE A 107 10.55 4.59 8.42
N THR A 108 10.43 5.82 7.90
CA THR A 108 9.45 6.80 8.38
C THR A 108 8.71 7.50 7.24
N MET A 109 7.47 7.88 7.50
CA MET A 109 6.69 8.74 6.60
C MET A 109 5.95 9.80 7.38
N ASN A 110 5.96 11.02 6.86
CA ASN A 110 5.15 12.07 7.44
C ASN A 110 3.70 11.90 6.98
N GLY A 111 2.76 11.92 7.92
CA GLY A 111 1.35 12.06 7.60
C GLY A 111 1.01 13.48 7.15
N ILE A 112 -0.25 13.70 6.77
CA ILE A 112 -0.77 15.01 6.34
C ILE A 112 -0.59 16.12 7.39
N ASN A 113 -0.51 15.74 8.67
CA ASN A 113 -0.27 16.63 9.80
C ASN A 113 1.21 17.01 9.98
N GLY A 114 2.11 16.55 9.10
CA GLY A 114 3.56 16.75 9.22
C GLY A 114 4.24 15.89 10.29
N ARG A 115 3.48 15.05 11.02
CA ARG A 115 4.01 14.14 12.03
C ARG A 115 4.61 12.91 11.36
N ALA A 116 5.78 12.48 11.84
CA ALA A 116 6.41 11.25 11.39
C ALA A 116 5.78 10.01 12.02
N TYR A 117 5.56 8.98 11.19
CA TYR A 117 5.07 7.65 11.56
C TYR A 117 6.11 6.60 11.21
N ASN A 118 6.20 5.53 12.01
CA ASN A 118 7.09 4.40 11.75
C ASN A 118 6.43 3.44 10.78
N LEU A 119 7.16 3.02 9.75
CA LEU A 119 6.69 2.08 8.74
C LEU A 119 7.15 0.66 9.08
N GLU A 120 6.27 -0.34 8.90
CA GLU A 120 6.55 -1.73 9.26
C GLU A 120 6.45 -2.69 8.09
N TYR A 121 5.48 -2.51 7.18
CA TYR A 121 5.26 -3.46 6.09
C TYR A 121 4.88 -2.75 4.80
N VAL A 122 5.17 -3.39 3.67
CA VAL A 122 4.68 -2.98 2.36
C VAL A 122 4.01 -4.13 1.61
N PHE A 123 3.01 -3.77 0.82
CA PHE A 123 2.30 -4.68 -0.09
C PHE A 123 2.09 -4.01 -1.43
N GLY A 124 2.24 -4.75 -2.53
CA GLY A 124 1.96 -4.29 -3.88
C GLY A 124 0.84 -5.12 -4.50
N LEU A 125 -0.27 -4.49 -4.85
CA LEU A 125 -1.36 -5.09 -5.61
C LEU A 125 -1.09 -4.94 -7.11
N ASP A 126 -0.75 -6.05 -7.76
CA ASP A 126 -0.53 -6.12 -9.21
C ASP A 126 -1.83 -5.86 -9.97
N LEU A 127 -1.84 -4.86 -10.86
CA LEU A 127 -2.91 -4.58 -11.80
C LEU A 127 -2.54 -4.90 -13.25
N GLU A 128 -1.31 -5.37 -13.50
CA GLU A 128 -0.87 -5.95 -14.78
C GLU A 128 -1.08 -7.48 -14.79
N PHE A 129 -1.96 -8.00 -13.93
CA PHE A 129 -2.34 -9.40 -13.95
C PHE A 129 -2.98 -9.76 -15.29
N ASP A 130 -2.62 -10.94 -15.79
CA ASP A 130 -3.18 -11.56 -17.00
C ASP A 130 -3.22 -10.64 -18.24
N ASP A 131 -2.30 -9.67 -18.33
CA ASP A 131 -2.18 -8.68 -19.43
C ASP A 131 -3.51 -7.98 -19.78
N MET A 132 -4.35 -7.74 -18.75
CA MET A 132 -5.72 -7.27 -18.94
C MET A 132 -5.85 -5.76 -19.16
N GLY A 133 -4.76 -4.99 -19.09
CA GLY A 133 -4.80 -3.54 -19.18
C GLY A 133 -5.44 -2.87 -17.95
N MET A 134 -5.51 -3.57 -16.81
CA MET A 134 -6.15 -3.05 -15.59
C MET A 134 -5.28 -2.00 -14.87
N GLU A 135 -3.99 -1.90 -15.21
CA GLU A 135 -3.07 -0.90 -14.71
C GLU A 135 -3.51 0.54 -15.03
N ILE A 136 -4.32 0.75 -16.07
CA ILE A 136 -4.87 2.07 -16.42
C ILE A 136 -5.82 2.57 -15.31
N PHE A 137 -6.41 1.66 -14.55
CA PHE A 137 -7.32 1.97 -13.44
C PHE A 137 -6.61 2.15 -12.10
N ALA A 138 -5.27 2.03 -12.03
CA ALA A 138 -4.52 2.22 -10.78
C ALA A 138 -4.84 3.57 -10.09
N SER A 139 -5.01 4.63 -10.88
CA SER A 139 -5.41 5.95 -10.37
C SER A 139 -6.82 5.95 -9.78
N ALA A 140 -7.78 5.38 -10.51
CA ALA A 140 -9.16 5.32 -10.05
C ALA A 140 -9.29 4.44 -8.79
N LEU A 141 -8.57 3.31 -8.73
CA LEU A 141 -8.59 2.42 -7.57
C LEU A 141 -7.97 3.10 -6.34
N GLU A 142 -6.81 3.73 -6.46
CA GLU A 142 -6.17 4.47 -5.36
C GLU A 142 -7.13 5.52 -4.77
N GLU A 143 -7.66 6.40 -5.62
CA GLU A 143 -8.57 7.46 -5.18
C GLU A 143 -9.85 6.89 -4.56
N PHE A 144 -10.43 5.86 -5.19
CA PHE A 144 -11.61 5.18 -4.66
C PHE A 144 -11.35 4.59 -3.27
N LEU A 145 -10.22 3.91 -3.07
CA LEU A 145 -9.86 3.33 -1.78
C LEU A 145 -9.67 4.43 -0.73
N ILE A 146 -8.85 5.45 -1.00
CA ILE A 146 -8.61 6.56 -0.07
C ILE A 146 -9.93 7.21 0.37
N LEU A 147 -10.82 7.51 -0.58
CA LEU A 147 -12.09 8.16 -0.27
C LEU A 147 -13.03 7.30 0.57
N ASN A 148 -13.03 5.98 0.36
CA ASN A 148 -13.96 5.06 1.01
C ASN A 148 -13.44 4.48 2.33
N VAL A 149 -12.12 4.47 2.58
CA VAL A 149 -11.55 3.91 3.83
C VAL A 149 -11.15 4.96 4.86
N LYS A 150 -11.03 6.25 4.49
CA LYS A 150 -10.51 7.31 5.38
C LYS A 150 -11.24 7.51 6.71
N ASN A 151 -12.49 7.07 6.83
CA ASN A 151 -13.28 7.16 8.07
C ASN A 151 -13.10 5.93 8.97
N GLU A 152 -12.51 4.85 8.46
CA GLU A 152 -12.31 3.57 9.15
C GLU A 152 -10.82 3.29 9.40
N ILE A 153 -9.93 3.87 8.58
CA ILE A 153 -8.48 3.71 8.65
C ILE A 153 -7.83 5.09 8.78
N LEU A 154 -6.87 5.21 9.71
CA LEU A 154 -6.01 6.40 9.79
C LEU A 154 -5.03 6.40 8.61
N LEU A 155 -5.32 7.21 7.59
CA LEU A 155 -4.50 7.30 6.38
C LEU A 155 -3.37 8.33 6.52
N LEU A 156 -2.20 8.00 5.99
CA LEU A 156 -1.06 8.92 5.86
C LEU A 156 -1.14 9.78 4.60
N ASN A 157 -2.01 9.43 3.65
CA ASN A 157 -2.24 10.19 2.43
C ASN A 157 -2.57 11.66 2.74
N GLY A 158 -1.84 12.57 2.08
CA GLY A 158 -2.34 13.94 1.90
C GLY A 158 -3.45 13.92 0.86
N THR A 159 -4.66 14.38 1.19
CA THR A 159 -5.63 14.71 0.13
C THR A 159 -5.13 15.96 -0.60
N GLY A 160 -4.66 15.79 -1.84
CA GLY A 160 -4.47 16.85 -2.84
C GLY A 160 -3.75 18.11 -2.37
N ASN A 161 -2.43 18.14 -2.55
CA ASN A 161 -1.75 19.17 -3.34
C ASN A 161 -0.30 18.72 -3.53
N TYR A 162 0.04 18.44 -4.79
CA TYR A 162 1.40 18.60 -5.25
C TYR A 162 1.62 20.11 -5.35
N ASP A 163 2.52 20.66 -4.53
CA ASP A 163 3.16 21.94 -4.86
C ASP A 163 4.22 21.70 -5.95
#